data_AF-M1CA42-F1
#
_entry.id   AF-M1CA42-F1
#
_cell.length_a   1.000
_cell.length_b   1.000
_cell.length_c   1.000
_cell.angle_alpha   90.00
_cell.angle_beta   90.00
_cell.angle_gamma   90.00
#
_symmetry.space_group_name_H-M   'P 1'
#
loop_
_entity.id
_entity.type
_entity.pdbx_description
1 polymer ?
#
loop_
_entity_poly.entity_id
_entity_poly.type
_entity_poly.pdbx_seq_one_letter_code
_entity_poly.pdbx_strand_id
1 'polypeptide(L)' 'MLCLTDFLWQYCDKYADYIGFPHLEEWRKELCLSVLRNADINLDTYRDSYDDSEMLQEAYQSPHFAHLGPETF' A
#
# COMPACT_ATOMS: atom_id res chain seq x y z
N MET A 1 -2.05 -8.90 14.17
CA MET A 1 -1.35 -8.37 12.98
C MET A 1 -1.60 -6.87 12.77
N LEU A 2 -2.84 -6.39 12.84
CA LEU A 2 -3.20 -4.95 12.64
C LEU A 2 -2.52 -3.96 13.60
N CYS A 3 -2.28 -4.35 14.86
CA CYS A 3 -1.70 -3.42 15.83
C CYS A 3 -0.26 -3.00 15.49
N LEU A 4 0.53 -3.87 14.81
CA LEU A 4 1.89 -3.54 14.38
C LEU A 4 1.92 -2.55 13.20
N THR A 5 0.93 -2.62 12.32
CA THR A 5 0.85 -1.71 11.17
C THR A 5 0.44 -0.31 11.58
N ASP A 6 -0.44 -0.16 12.58
CA ASP A 6 -0.83 1.16 13.09
C ASP A 6 0.36 1.93 13.70
N PHE A 7 1.25 1.22 14.41
CA PHE A 7 2.50 1.81 14.92
C PHE A 7 3.47 2.17 13.79
N LEU A 8 3.53 1.38 12.71
CA LEU A 8 4.36 1.67 11.55
C LEU A 8 3.92 2.98 10.87
N TRP A 9 2.61 3.20 10.71
CA TRP A 9 2.07 4.42 10.12
C TRP A 9 2.40 5.65 10.95
N GLN A 10 2.14 5.59 12.25
CA GLN A 10 2.46 6.69 13.16
C GLN A 10 3.96 7.00 13.20
N TYR A 11 4.81 5.98 13.13
CA TYR A 11 6.25 6.16 13.06
C TYR A 11 6.68 6.84 11.77
N CYS A 12 6.17 6.39 10.62
CA CYS A 12 6.45 6.97 9.32
C CYS A 12 5.96 8.42 9.22
N ASP A 13 4.73 8.70 9.67
CA ASP A 13 4.14 10.05 9.64
C ASP A 13 4.95 11.00 10.54
N LYS A 14 5.36 10.56 11.73
CA LYS A 14 6.23 11.35 12.62
C LYS A 14 7.59 11.66 11.99
N TYR A 15 8.18 10.72 11.26
CA TYR A 15 9.44 10.97 10.56
C TYR A 15 9.24 11.88 9.35
N ALA A 16 8.14 11.72 8.62
CA ALA A 16 7.76 12.58 7.51
C ALA A 16 7.59 14.04 7.97
N ASP A 17 6.92 14.26 9.11
CA ASP A 17 6.82 15.57 9.75
C ASP A 17 8.19 16.18 10.07
N TYR A 18 9.13 15.36 10.58
CA TYR A 18 10.47 15.81 10.94
C TYR A 18 11.26 16.34 9.73
N ILE A 19 11.04 15.77 8.54
CA ILE A 19 11.74 16.17 7.31
C ILE A 19 10.89 17.05 6.38
N GLY A 20 9.65 17.37 6.75
CA GLY A 20 8.70 18.11 5.92
C GLY A 20 8.21 17.35 4.68
N PHE A 21 8.18 16.02 4.74
CA PHE A 21 7.71 15.16 3.65
C PHE A 21 6.19 14.89 3.81
N PRO A 22 5.42 14.76 2.71
CA PRO A 22 4.00 14.45 2.80
C PRO A 22 3.75 13.10 3.46
N HIS A 23 2.64 12.99 4.19
CA HIS A 23 2.20 11.72 4.78
C HIS A 23 1.82 10.71 3.71
N LEU A 24 1.89 9.43 4.06
CA LEU A 24 1.53 8.37 3.14
C LEU A 24 0.02 8.41 2.88
N GLU A 25 -0.36 8.34 1.60
CA GLU A 25 -1.76 8.31 1.15
C GLU A 25 -2.50 7.11 1.78
N GLU A 26 -3.75 7.30 2.21
CA GLU A 26 -4.51 6.26 2.91
C GLU A 26 -4.73 5.00 2.06
N TRP A 27 -4.98 5.16 0.75
CA TRP A 27 -5.13 4.02 -0.18
C TRP A 27 -3.88 3.12 -0.21
N ARG A 28 -2.68 3.67 0.02
CA ARG A 28 -1.43 2.88 0.10
C ARG A 28 -1.35 2.09 1.41
N LYS A 29 -1.86 2.66 2.50
CA LYS A 29 -1.93 1.96 3.80
C LYS A 29 -2.91 0.80 3.71
N GLU A 30 -4.07 1.03 3.10
CA GLU A 30 -5.08 0.00 2.86
C GLU A 30 -4.58 -1.12 1.94
N LEU A 31 -3.87 -0.78 0.86
CA LEU A 31 -3.24 -1.75 -0.05
C LEU A 31 -2.18 -2.60 0.67
N CYS A 32 -1.43 -2.02 1.61
CA CYS A 32 -0.49 -2.79 2.43
C CYS A 32 -1.24 -3.76 3.37
N LEU A 33 -2.34 -3.32 3.97
CA LEU A 33 -3.16 -4.13 4.87
C LEU A 33 -3.85 -5.29 4.15
N SER A 34 -4.35 -5.08 2.92
CA SER A 34 -4.98 -6.15 2.12
C SER A 34 -3.99 -7.28 1.84
N VAL A 35 -2.77 -6.94 1.40
CA VAL A 35 -1.70 -7.91 1.13
C VAL A 35 -1.35 -8.70 2.39
N LEU A 36 -1.22 -8.04 3.55
CA LEU A 36 -0.93 -8.73 4.80
C LEU A 36 -2.07 -9.68 5.19
N ARG A 37 -3.33 -9.27 5.06
CA ARG A 37 -4.49 -10.13 5.31
C ARG A 37 -4.53 -11.33 4.36
N ASN A 38 -4.27 -11.11 3.07
CA ASN A 38 -4.26 -12.18 2.08
C ASN A 38 -3.12 -13.17 2.32
N ALA A 39 -1.94 -12.68 2.74
CA ALA A 39 -0.81 -13.54 3.11
C ALA A 39 -1.10 -14.41 4.34
N ASP A 40 -1.88 -13.90 5.31
CA ASP A 40 -2.32 -14.66 6.49
C ASP A 40 -3.40 -15.70 6.16
N ILE A 41 -4.25 -15.41 5.16
CA ILE A 41 -5.27 -16.35 4.67
C ILE A 41 -4.66 -17.44 3.79
N ASN A 42 -3.79 -17.08 2.85
CA ASN A 42 -3.21 -18.02 1.89
C ASN A 42 -1.82 -17.55 1.43
N LEU A 43 -0.80 -18.00 2.15
CA LEU A 43 0.59 -17.64 1.87
C LEU A 43 1.11 -18.12 0.50
N ASP A 44 0.51 -19.17 -0.07
CA ASP A 44 1.00 -19.76 -1.32
C ASP A 44 0.55 -18.95 -2.54
N THR A 45 -0.66 -18.35 -2.50
CA THR A 45 -1.25 -17.69 -3.68
C THR A 45 -1.63 -16.23 -3.45
N TYR A 46 -1.32 -15.62 -2.29
CA TYR A 46 -1.70 -14.23 -2.02
C TYR A 46 -1.14 -13.20 -3.01
N ARG A 47 -0.09 -13.55 -3.76
CA ARG A 47 0.49 -12.71 -4.81
C ARG A 47 -0.24 -12.85 -6.14
N ASP A 48 -0.85 -14.00 -6.39
CA ASP A 48 -1.54 -14.31 -7.64
C ASP A 48 -3.03 -14.00 -7.57
N SER A 49 -3.60 -13.96 -6.35
CA SER A 49 -5.01 -13.70 -6.09
C SER A 49 -5.16 -12.55 -5.09
N TYR A 50 -5.53 -11.39 -5.61
CA TYR A 50 -5.81 -10.17 -4.85
C TYR A 50 -7.12 -9.53 -5.34
N ASP A 51 -7.90 -8.94 -4.43
CA ASP A 51 -9.17 -8.25 -4.73
C ASP A 51 -9.06 -6.76 -4.36
N ASP A 52 -7.98 -6.13 -4.82
CA ASP A 52 -7.62 -4.74 -4.48
C ASP A 52 -7.86 -3.78 -5.65
N SER A 53 -8.85 -4.09 -6.48
CA SER A 53 -9.06 -3.45 -7.79
C SER A 53 -9.25 -1.93 -7.73
N GLU A 54 -9.93 -1.43 -6.69
CA GLU A 54 -10.15 0.01 -6.47
C GLU A 54 -8.86 0.74 -6.08
N MET A 55 -8.10 0.19 -5.12
CA MET A 55 -6.82 0.78 -4.69
C MET A 55 -5.75 0.71 -5.78
N LEU A 56 -5.75 -0.34 -6.60
CA LEU A 56 -4.90 -0.43 -7.78
C LEU A 56 -5.27 0.63 -8.83
N GLN A 57 -6.56 0.92 -9.00
CA GLN A 57 -6.98 2.00 -9.90
C GLN A 57 -6.45 3.37 -9.42
N GLU A 58 -6.51 3.65 -8.11
CA GLU A 58 -5.90 4.86 -7.54
C GLU A 58 -4.38 4.88 -7.75
N ALA A 59 -3.72 3.72 -7.58
CA ALA A 59 -2.29 3.60 -7.86
C ALA A 59 -1.94 3.98 -9.29
N TYR A 60 -2.68 3.46 -10.29
CA TYR A 60 -2.44 3.77 -11.70
C TYR A 60 -2.68 5.24 -12.06
N GLN A 61 -3.58 5.92 -11.34
CA GLN A 61 -3.85 7.34 -11.52
C GLN A 61 -2.83 8.24 -10.77
N SER A 62 -2.12 7.69 -9.79
CA SER A 62 -1.12 8.42 -9.03
C SER A 62 0.06 8.84 -9.92
N PRO A 63 0.60 10.08 -9.77
CA PRO A 63 1.73 10.56 -10.57
C PRO A 63 2.96 9.66 -10.53
N HIS A 64 3.10 8.88 -9.47
CA HIS A 64 4.21 7.93 -9.27
C HIS A 64 4.19 6.76 -10.25
N PHE A 65 2.99 6.33 -10.67
CA PHE A 65 2.82 5.17 -11.56
C PHE A 65 2.23 5.55 -12.92
N ALA A 66 1.66 6.76 -13.07
CA ALA A 66 1.12 7.25 -14.34
C ALA A 66 2.16 7.31 -15.49
N HIS A 67 3.46 7.30 -15.18
CA HIS A 67 4.56 7.27 -16.14
C HIS A 67 5.02 5.85 -16.51
N LEU A 68 4.60 4.83 -15.77
CA LEU A 68 4.91 3.43 -16.01
C LEU A 68 3.87 2.90 -17.00
N GLY A 69 4.29 2.65 -18.24
CA GLY A 69 3.40 2.14 -19.28
C GLY A 69 2.79 0.78 -18.91
N PRO A 70 1.68 0.37 -19.55
CA PRO A 70 0.99 -0.89 -19.24
C PRO A 70 1.86 -2.16 -19.38
N GLU A 71 3.03 -2.06 -20.03
CA GLU A 71 3.98 -3.15 -20.26
C GLU A 71 5.03 -3.32 -19.14
N THR A 72 4.94 -2.56 -18.04
CA THR A 72 5.97 -2.60 -16.96
C THR A 72 5.61 -3.46 -15.75
N PHE A 73 4.50 -4.20 -15.78
CA PHE A 73 4.06 -5.08 -14.70
C PHE A 73 3.68 -6.47 -15.20
#